data_AF-A0A8S3C9C5-F1
#
_entry.id   AF-A0A8S3C9C5-F1
#
_cell.length_a   1.000
_cell.length_b   1.000
_cell.length_c   1.000
_cell.angle_alpha   90.00
_cell.angle_beta   90.00
_cell.angle_gamma   90.00
#
_symmetry.space_group_name_H-M   'P 1'
#
loop_
_entity.id
_entity.type
_entity.pdbx_description
1 polymer ?
#
loop_
_entity_poly.entity_id
_entity_poly.type
_entity_poly.pdbx_seq_one_letter_code
_entity_poly.pdbx_strand_id
1 'polypeptide(L)' 'RLPKVQQPDPECDYNITQLIQSKGYPWEEHKVTTADGYILGVFRIPHGRNASST' A
#
# COMPACT_ATOMS: atom_id res chain seq x y z
N ARG A 1 32.19 -21.34 -2.79
CA ARG A 1 31.16 -20.61 -2.01
C ARG A 1 29.88 -20.67 -2.85
N LEU A 2 28.84 -21.39 -2.41
CA LEU A 2 27.59 -21.47 -3.17
C LEU A 2 26.96 -20.08 -3.27
N PRO A 3 26.34 -19.70 -4.40
CA PRO A 3 25.59 -18.45 -4.46
C PRO A 3 24.50 -18.53 -3.39
N LYS A 4 24.44 -17.51 -2.53
CA LYS A 4 23.28 -17.35 -1.65
C LYS A 4 22.10 -17.15 -2.59
N VAL A 5 21.16 -18.09 -2.62
CA VAL A 5 19.85 -17.85 -3.23
C VAL A 5 19.25 -16.71 -2.41
N GLN A 6 19.23 -15.52 -3.00
CA GLN A 6 18.59 -14.37 -2.37
C GLN A 6 17.10 -14.71 -2.31
N GLN A 7 16.59 -14.97 -1.11
CA GLN A 7 15.15 -15.14 -0.92
C GLN A 7 14.47 -13.86 -1.41
N PRO A 8 13.33 -13.98 -2.13
CA PRO A 8 12.58 -12.82 -2.58
C PRO A 8 12.18 -11.96 -1.37
N ASP A 9 12.02 -10.66 -1.61
CA ASP A 9 11.48 -9.76 -0.60
C ASP A 9 10.10 -10.30 -0.15
N PRO A 10 9.85 -10.52 1.15
CA PRO A 10 8.57 -11.02 1.64
C PRO A 10 7.36 -10.17 1.21
N GLU A 11 7.59 -8.91 0.83
CA GLU A 11 6.55 -7.97 0.42
C GLU A 11 6.26 -8.01 -1.09
N CYS A 12 6.97 -8.84 -1.88
CA CYS A 12 6.76 -8.90 -3.34
C CYS A 12 5.34 -9.32 -3.74
N ASP A 13 4.69 -10.09 -2.86
CA ASP A 13 3.34 -10.61 -3.07
C ASP A 13 2.26 -9.79 -2.34
N TYR A 14 2.63 -8.70 -1.69
CA TYR A 14 1.68 -7.88 -0.95
C TYR A 14 0.79 -7.08 -1.90
N ASN A 15 -0.50 -7.06 -1.61
CA ASN A 15 -1.37 -6.06 -2.19
C ASN A 15 -1.04 -4.67 -1.59
N ILE A 16 -1.61 -3.62 -2.19
CA ILE A 16 -1.27 -2.24 -1.81
C ILE A 16 -1.55 -1.94 -0.33
N THR A 17 -2.63 -2.47 0.26
CA THR A 17 -2.99 -2.18 1.65
C THR A 17 -2.08 -2.92 2.63
N GLN A 18 -1.71 -4.16 2.31
CA GLN A 18 -0.73 -4.94 3.07
C GLN A 18 0.64 -4.25 3.08
N LEU A 19 1.08 -3.73 1.92
CA LEU A 19 2.33 -2.98 1.81
C LEU A 19 2.31 -1.68 2.63
N ILE A 20 1.21 -0.91 2.56
CA ILE A 20 1.12 0.34 3.32
C ILE A 20 1.10 0.06 4.84
N GLN A 21 0.36 -0.97 5.25
CA GLN A 21 0.29 -1.40 6.65
C GLN A 21 1.62 -1.97 7.16
N SER A 22 2.35 -2.76 6.36
CA SER A 22 3.65 -3.32 6.76
C SER A 22 4.68 -2.23 7.08
N LYS A 23 4.55 -1.08 6.42
CA LYS A 23 5.37 0.11 6.66
C LYS A 23 4.85 1.00 7.79
N GLY A 24 3.70 0.70 8.38
CA GLY A 24 3.11 1.43 9.51
C GLY A 24 2.41 2.74 9.13
N TYR A 25 2.06 2.93 7.86
CA TYR A 25 1.30 4.11 7.45
C TYR A 25 -0.22 3.85 7.58
N PRO A 26 -1.01 4.86 7.97
CA PRO A 26 -2.45 4.79 7.85
C PRO A 26 -2.86 4.92 6.40
N TRP A 27 -4.04 4.39 6.04
CA TRP A 27 -4.56 4.50 4.70
C TRP A 27 -6.08 4.58 4.66
N GLU A 28 -6.58 5.14 3.56
CA GLU A 28 -7.99 5.23 3.18
C GLU A 28 -8.16 4.65 1.78
N GLU A 29 -9.32 4.06 1.49
CA GLU A 29 -9.74 3.70 0.13
C GLU A 29 -10.97 4.52 -0.27
N HIS A 30 -10.93 5.03 -1.50
CA HIS A 30 -11.99 5.79 -2.12
C HIS A 30 -12.39 5.13 -3.44
N LYS A 31 -13.69 5.15 -3.76
CA LYS A 31 -14.19 4.70 -5.06
C LYS A 31 -14.54 5.91 -5.90
N VAL A 32 -13.88 6.06 -7.05
CA VAL A 32 -14.10 7.18 -7.97
C VAL A 32 -14.72 6.63 -9.24
N THR A 33 -15.88 7.17 -9.63
CA THR A 33 -16.52 6.82 -10.90
C THR A 33 -16.08 7.80 -11.98
N THR A 34 -15.51 7.29 -13.07
CA THR A 34 -15.12 8.10 -14.23
C THR A 34 -16.35 8.49 -15.07
N ALA A 35 -16.20 9.48 -15.95
CA ALA A 35 -17.31 9.96 -16.79
C ALA A 35 -17.88 8.88 -17.72
N ASP A 36 -17.06 7.91 -18.13
CA ASP A 36 -17.42 6.74 -18.94
C ASP A 36 -17.87 5.53 -18.12
N GLY A 37 -17.99 5.66 -16.79
CA GLY A 37 -18.65 4.69 -15.93
C GLY A 37 -17.76 3.64 -15.26
N TYR A 38 -16.43 3.72 -15.39
CA TYR A 38 -15.52 2.85 -14.65
C TYR A 38 -15.42 3.25 -13.18
N ILE A 39 -15.35 2.27 -12.28
CA ILE A 39 -15.14 2.49 -10.84
C ILE A 39 -13.67 2.21 -10.51
N LEU A 40 -12.92 3.25 -10.15
CA LEU A 40 -11.52 3.17 -9.76
C LEU A 40 -11.39 3.11 -8.24
N GLY A 41 -10.65 2.12 -7.73
CA GLY A 41 -10.21 2.09 -6.32
C GLY A 41 -8.95 2.95 -6.15
N VAL A 42 -9.06 4.01 -5.36
CA VAL A 42 -7.98 4.97 -5.07
C VAL A 42 -7.56 4.83 -3.60
N PHE A 43 -6.26 4.63 -3.36
CA PHE A 43 -5.71 4.51 -2.01
C PHE A 43 -4.94 5.78 -1.62
N ARG A 44 -5.15 6.27 -0.40
CA ARG A 44 -4.52 7.49 0.12
C ARG A 44 -3.85 7.22 1.45
N ILE A 45 -2.64 7.73 1.63
CA ILE A 45 -1.97 7.86 2.95
C ILE A 45 -2.26 9.27 3.45
N PRO A 46 -3.14 9.47 4.45
CA PRO A 46 -3.59 10.80 4.83
C PRO A 46 -2.52 11.60 5.60
N HIS A 47 -1.63 10.92 6.31
CA HIS A 47 -0.50 11.53 7.01
C HIS A 47 0.65 10.54 7.24
N GLY A 48 1.80 11.05 7.67
CA GLY A 48 2.96 10.22 8.01
C GLY A 48 2.74 9.33 9.23
N ARG A 49 3.64 8.35 9.43
CA ARG A 49 3.60 7.33 10.49
C ARG A 49 3.51 7.89 11.91
N ASN A 50 4.15 9.04 12.14
CA ASN A 50 4.28 9.66 13.46
C ASN A 50 3.41 10.90 13.63
N ALA A 51 2.52 11.18 12.68
CA ALA A 51 1.57 12.26 12.83
C ALA A 51 0.47 11.78 13.80
N SER A 52 0.55 12.22 15.06
CA SER A 52 -0.57 12.14 15.98
C SER A 52 -1.68 13.05 15.46
N SER A 53 -2.87 12.52 15.26
CA SER A 53 -4.09 13.32 15.11
C SER A 53 -4.23 14.17 16.37
N THR A 54 -3.74 15.41 16.32
CA THR A 54 -4.02 16.44 17.34
C THR A 54 -5.28 17.17 16.93
#